data_AF-A0A6A4VCH8-F1
#
_entry.id   AF-A0A6A4VCH8-F1
#
_cell.length_a   1.000
_cell.length_b   1.000
_cell.length_c   1.000
_cell.angle_alpha   90.00
_cell.angle_beta   90.00
_cell.angle_gamma   90.00
#
_symmetry.space_group_name_H-M   'P 1'
#
loop_
_entity.id
_entity.type
_entity.pdbx_description
1 polymer ?
#
loop_
_entity_poly.entity_id
_entity_poly.type
_entity_poly.pdbx_seq_one_letter_code
_entity_poly.pdbx_strand_id
1 'polypeptide(L)'
;MGGSGDPMAVKVRRPGSWRVQRTVSLLQVQLERVRDELTLQNFSLKSKLSEFTQQLSSSGVQFRLDQQPPAGGRRAAATLDSSSLTTNLSFSGSAEDEPPAESRRTGGVDRRGTYKVTSPDGAELRRLTGRVSELTERDAEQQRRIGELETQLHNQRNELEQLRADSAQLRALEARLEESLRRCELTEQQLACRQEEHAMLKLDLDALQAENTRLKDDLSRVLRQEAEHSSRLVRLSDCESELGRLQEERRLLADALQRERTLRKQYFNQMEELKGRIRVFCRLRPLSEPERRQGGAAPIDCADPYTLCVGGDKGQREFQFDRVFTEDTSQQRIFDEVEVR
;
A
#
# COMPACT_ATOMS: atom_id res chain seq x y z
N MET A 1 17.70 11.52 64.84
CA MET A 1 17.23 12.80 64.25
C MET A 1 18.40 13.37 63.46
N GLY A 2 18.27 13.89 62.25
CA GLY A 2 17.09 13.98 61.38
C GLY A 2 17.29 15.09 60.34
N GLY A 3 17.19 14.75 59.04
CA GLY A 3 17.30 15.69 57.91
C GLY A 3 18.73 16.17 57.59
N SER A 4 19.04 16.58 56.36
CA SER A 4 18.35 16.35 55.08
C SER A 4 19.30 16.74 53.95
N GLY A 5 19.98 15.76 53.35
CA GLY A 5 20.76 16.00 52.13
C GLY A 5 19.84 15.91 50.91
N ASP A 6 19.57 17.04 50.26
CA ASP A 6 18.86 17.06 48.98
C ASP A 6 19.70 16.35 47.89
N PRO A 7 19.22 15.24 47.29
CA PRO A 7 19.83 14.75 46.08
C PRO A 7 19.32 15.60 44.91
N MET A 8 20.21 16.35 44.26
CA MET A 8 19.92 16.96 42.97
C MET A 8 19.36 15.89 42.02
N ALA A 9 18.09 16.00 41.66
CA ALA A 9 17.42 15.06 40.79
C ALA A 9 17.93 15.23 39.34
N VAL A 10 19.08 14.62 39.04
CA VAL A 10 19.61 14.48 37.68
C VAL A 10 18.61 13.63 36.90
N LYS A 11 17.68 14.31 36.23
CA LYS A 11 16.60 13.73 35.46
C LYS A 11 17.16 13.11 34.19
N VAL A 12 17.71 11.90 34.30
CA VAL A 12 18.28 11.11 33.20
C VAL A 12 17.20 10.93 32.12
N ARG A 13 17.20 11.82 31.11
CA ARG A 13 16.29 11.71 29.97
C ARG A 13 16.67 10.47 29.20
N ARG A 14 15.79 9.46 29.22
CA ARG A 14 15.99 8.18 28.53
C ARG A 14 16.39 8.44 27.07
N PRO A 15 17.41 7.75 26.51
CA PRO A 15 17.94 8.03 25.16
C PRO A 15 16.96 7.80 24.00
N GLY A 16 15.77 7.26 24.27
CA GLY A 16 14.64 7.23 23.31
C GLY A 16 13.87 8.56 23.18
N SER A 17 13.88 9.44 24.19
CA SER A 17 13.07 10.68 24.22
C SER A 17 13.32 11.57 23.01
N TRP A 18 14.60 11.77 22.65
CA TRP A 18 14.99 12.65 21.54
C TRP A 18 14.61 12.08 20.17
N ARG A 19 14.65 10.74 20.00
CA ARG A 19 14.19 10.10 18.77
C ARG A 19 12.68 10.22 18.62
N VAL A 20 11.92 9.93 19.68
CA VAL A 20 10.44 10.04 19.67
C VAL A 20 10.00 11.49 19.48
N GLN A 21 10.62 12.46 20.15
CA GLN A 21 10.30 13.88 19.93
C GLN A 21 10.63 14.31 18.49
N ARG A 22 11.76 13.86 17.92
CA ARG A 22 12.14 14.20 16.54
C ARG A 22 11.21 13.56 15.50
N THR A 23 10.75 12.32 15.69
CA THR A 23 9.77 11.71 14.77
C THR A 23 8.39 12.36 14.90
N VAL A 24 7.93 12.67 16.11
CA VAL A 24 6.67 13.41 16.32
C VAL A 24 6.71 14.80 15.68
N SER A 25 7.79 15.57 15.88
CA SER A 25 7.95 16.87 15.20
C SER A 25 7.99 16.75 13.68
N LEU A 26 8.62 15.70 13.13
CA LEU A 26 8.70 15.51 11.68
C LEU A 26 7.34 15.09 11.09
N LEU A 27 6.58 14.24 11.78
CA LEU A 27 5.20 13.92 11.41
C LEU A 27 4.28 15.14 11.48
N GLN A 28 4.43 16.00 12.50
CA GLN A 28 3.64 17.23 12.62
C GLN A 28 3.91 18.18 11.44
N VAL A 29 5.18 18.37 11.05
CA VAL A 29 5.53 19.20 9.87
C VAL A 29 4.98 18.61 8.57
N GLN A 30 4.92 17.28 8.43
CA GLN A 30 4.28 16.65 7.25
C GLN A 30 2.76 16.87 7.24
N LEU A 31 2.09 16.74 8.39
CA LEU A 31 0.65 17.01 8.51
C LEU A 31 0.30 18.48 8.25
N GLU A 32 1.13 19.41 8.72
CA GLU A 32 0.97 20.84 8.44
C GLU A 32 1.12 21.15 6.94
N ARG A 33 2.10 20.53 6.25
CA ARG A 33 2.24 20.65 4.79
C ARG A 33 1.04 20.11 4.02
N VAL A 34 0.54 18.92 4.38
CA VAL A 34 -0.64 18.32 3.72
C VAL A 34 -1.90 19.16 3.96
N ARG A 35 -2.08 19.72 5.16
CA ARG A 35 -3.15 20.68 5.46
C ARG A 35 -3.06 21.92 4.57
N ASP A 36 -1.86 22.48 4.42
CA ASP A 36 -1.65 23.72 3.67
C ASP A 36 -1.85 23.49 2.16
N GLU A 37 -1.43 22.33 1.64
CA GLU A 37 -1.74 21.91 0.26
C GLU A 37 -3.25 21.72 0.02
N LEU A 38 -3.96 21.03 0.93
CA LEU A 38 -5.40 20.82 0.83
C LEU A 38 -6.20 22.13 0.94
N THR A 39 -5.71 23.13 1.70
CA THR A 39 -6.34 24.46 1.75
C THR A 39 -6.12 25.26 0.46
N LEU A 40 -4.94 25.16 -0.17
CA LEU A 40 -4.70 25.75 -1.50
C LEU A 40 -5.58 25.10 -2.59
N GLN A 41 -5.71 23.77 -2.59
CA GLN A 41 -6.61 23.06 -3.49
C GLN A 41 -8.07 23.48 -3.28
N ASN A 42 -8.52 23.59 -2.02
CA ASN A 42 -9.86 24.11 -1.70
C ASN A 42 -10.07 25.56 -2.16
N PHE A 43 -9.07 26.43 -2.03
CA PHE A 43 -9.15 27.80 -2.52
C PHE A 43 -9.25 27.84 -4.06
N SER A 44 -8.47 27.03 -4.77
CA SER A 44 -8.56 26.89 -6.23
C SER A 44 -9.92 26.36 -6.68
N LEU A 45 -10.46 25.33 -6.01
CA LEU A 45 -11.80 24.81 -6.30
C LEU A 45 -12.89 25.85 -6.02
N LYS A 46 -12.78 26.63 -4.95
CA LYS A 46 -13.72 27.74 -4.66
C LYS A 46 -13.65 28.85 -5.71
N SER A 47 -12.45 29.21 -6.21
CA SER A 47 -12.31 30.16 -7.32
C SER A 47 -13.01 29.65 -8.57
N LYS A 48 -12.72 28.40 -8.99
CA LYS A 48 -13.36 27.76 -10.15
C LYS A 48 -14.88 27.67 -10.01
N LEU A 49 -15.39 27.31 -8.83
CA LEU A 49 -16.84 27.30 -8.55
C LEU A 49 -17.44 28.71 -8.60
N SER A 50 -16.73 29.73 -8.13
CA SER A 50 -17.16 31.13 -8.26
C SER A 50 -17.21 31.57 -9.72
N GLU A 51 -16.18 31.24 -10.52
CA GLU A 51 -16.11 31.50 -11.95
C GLU A 51 -17.25 30.81 -12.71
N PHE A 52 -17.49 29.51 -12.46
CA PHE A 52 -18.63 28.79 -13.03
C PHE A 52 -19.98 29.37 -12.59
N THR A 53 -20.12 29.78 -11.33
CA THR A 53 -21.35 30.42 -10.82
C THR A 53 -21.58 31.77 -11.51
N GLN A 54 -20.52 32.55 -11.74
CA GLN A 54 -20.58 33.82 -12.44
C GLN A 54 -20.88 33.64 -13.94
N GLN A 55 -20.34 32.60 -14.57
CA GLN A 55 -20.69 32.20 -15.94
C GLN A 55 -22.17 31.80 -16.05
N LEU A 56 -22.68 30.95 -15.16
CA LEU A 56 -24.10 30.57 -15.10
C LEU A 56 -25.00 31.80 -14.88
N SER A 57 -24.59 32.72 -14.01
CA SER A 57 -25.28 34.00 -13.76
C SER A 57 -25.31 34.88 -15.02
N SER A 58 -24.21 34.95 -15.77
CA SER A 58 -24.13 35.70 -17.04
C SER A 58 -24.89 35.04 -18.20
N SER A 59 -25.12 33.72 -18.11
CA SER A 59 -25.82 32.94 -19.12
C SER A 59 -27.35 33.03 -19.03
N GLY A 60 -27.90 33.66 -17.98
CA GLY A 60 -29.34 33.95 -17.85
C GLY A 60 -30.25 32.74 -17.64
N VAL A 61 -29.72 31.57 -17.27
CA VAL A 61 -30.51 30.34 -17.13
C VAL A 61 -31.13 30.25 -15.73
N GLN A 62 -32.37 30.72 -15.61
CA GLN A 62 -33.15 30.69 -14.37
C GLN A 62 -33.85 29.33 -14.19
N PHE A 63 -33.23 28.41 -13.44
CA PHE A 63 -33.84 27.10 -13.16
C PHE A 63 -34.94 27.20 -12.08
N ARG A 64 -36.17 26.79 -12.45
CA ARG A 64 -37.25 26.52 -11.50
C ARG A 64 -37.09 25.09 -10.94
N LEU A 65 -36.97 24.98 -9.62
CA LEU A 65 -36.94 23.70 -8.90
C LEU A 65 -38.36 23.25 -8.58
N ASP A 66 -38.95 22.39 -9.42
CA ASP A 66 -40.16 21.66 -9.07
C ASP A 66 -39.79 20.36 -8.32
N GLN A 67 -40.28 20.20 -7.09
CA GLN A 67 -40.08 18.99 -6.29
C GLN A 67 -41.17 17.95 -6.61
N GLN A 68 -40.77 16.77 -7.09
CA GLN A 68 -41.65 15.59 -7.13
C GLN A 68 -41.53 14.76 -5.84
N PRO A 69 -42.64 14.25 -5.27
CA PRO A 69 -42.60 13.34 -4.13
C PRO A 69 -42.19 11.91 -4.56
N PRO A 70 -41.64 11.09 -3.64
CA PRO A 70 -41.06 9.79 -3.99
C PRO A 70 -42.11 8.70 -4.23
N ALA A 71 -41.84 7.84 -5.21
CA ALA A 71 -42.67 6.68 -5.52
C ALA A 71 -42.53 5.58 -4.44
N GLY A 72 -43.58 5.38 -3.64
CA GLY A 72 -43.70 4.27 -2.69
C GLY A 72 -44.61 3.17 -3.26
N GLY A 73 -44.07 1.99 -3.56
CA GLY A 73 -44.85 0.85 -4.03
C GLY A 73 -45.25 -0.12 -2.92
N ARG A 74 -46.45 -0.72 -3.01
CA ARG A 74 -46.73 -2.10 -2.54
C ARG A 74 -48.03 -2.67 -3.10
N ARG A 75 -47.99 -3.99 -3.34
CA ARG A 75 -49.08 -4.94 -3.72
C ARG A 75 -50.33 -4.78 -2.81
N ALA A 76 -51.57 -5.15 -3.18
CA ALA A 76 -52.03 -6.46 -3.65
C ALA A 76 -53.58 -6.47 -3.91
N ALA A 77 -54.11 -7.60 -4.42
CA ALA A 77 -55.53 -8.03 -4.45
C ALA A 77 -56.45 -7.25 -5.44
N ALA A 78 -57.09 -7.92 -6.42
CA ALA A 78 -58.40 -8.64 -6.33
C ALA A 78 -59.59 -7.65 -6.24
N THR A 79 -60.72 -7.79 -6.95
CA THR A 79 -61.34 -8.94 -7.64
C THR A 79 -62.44 -8.44 -8.62
N LEU A 80 -62.88 -9.28 -9.57
CA LEU A 80 -64.26 -9.40 -10.12
C LEU A 80 -65.16 -8.13 -10.24
N ASP A 81 -65.58 -7.75 -11.46
CA ASP A 81 -66.84 -8.23 -12.08
C ASP A 81 -67.52 -7.24 -13.07
N SER A 82 -68.29 -7.81 -14.00
CA SER A 82 -69.49 -7.28 -14.66
C SER A 82 -69.57 -5.84 -15.22
N SER A 83 -69.52 -5.80 -16.56
CA SER A 83 -70.34 -4.98 -17.48
C SER A 83 -71.48 -4.10 -16.91
N SER A 84 -71.56 -2.84 -17.37
CA SER A 84 -72.65 -2.37 -18.25
C SER A 84 -72.49 -0.90 -18.68
N LEU A 85 -73.15 -0.54 -19.78
CA LEU A 85 -73.22 0.82 -20.33
C LEU A 85 -74.09 1.72 -19.43
N THR A 86 -73.80 3.02 -19.33
CA THR A 86 -74.72 4.12 -19.73
C THR A 86 -74.20 5.53 -19.40
N THR A 87 -74.19 6.38 -20.43
CA THR A 87 -74.72 7.76 -20.51
C THR A 87 -74.21 8.90 -19.59
N ASN A 88 -74.24 10.10 -20.20
CA ASN A 88 -74.13 11.47 -19.63
C ASN A 88 -72.69 11.98 -19.38
N LEU A 89 -72.14 12.95 -20.14
CA LEU A 89 -72.63 14.33 -20.46
C LEU A 89 -73.02 15.07 -19.16
N SER A 90 -72.45 16.21 -18.82
CA SER A 90 -72.33 17.43 -19.61
C SER A 90 -71.35 18.38 -18.88
N PHE A 91 -70.47 19.10 -19.56
CA PHE A 91 -70.71 20.38 -20.24
C PHE A 91 -71.13 21.54 -19.31
N SER A 92 -70.30 22.57 -19.30
CA SER A 92 -70.61 24.02 -19.36
C SER A 92 -69.29 24.73 -19.05
N GLY A 93 -68.93 25.86 -19.63
CA GLY A 93 -69.67 26.95 -20.27
C GLY A 93 -68.85 28.22 -20.00
N SER A 94 -69.08 29.40 -20.55
CA SER A 94 -70.10 29.92 -21.47
C SER A 94 -69.43 31.11 -22.22
N ALA A 95 -70.05 32.00 -23.00
CA ALA A 95 -71.46 32.25 -23.35
C ALA A 95 -71.46 32.88 -24.77
N GLU A 96 -72.39 32.56 -25.67
CA GLU A 96 -73.74 33.15 -25.83
C GLU A 96 -73.74 34.60 -26.36
N ASP A 97 -74.51 34.86 -27.43
CA ASP A 97 -75.86 35.40 -27.26
C ASP A 97 -76.76 35.06 -28.48
N GLU A 98 -78.10 35.05 -28.32
CA GLU A 98 -79.08 34.57 -29.33
C GLU A 98 -80.12 35.67 -29.79
N PRO A 99 -81.42 35.48 -30.15
CA PRO A 99 -82.01 36.09 -31.35
C PRO A 99 -83.10 37.19 -31.01
N PRO A 100 -84.35 37.32 -31.57
CA PRO A 100 -85.26 36.36 -32.23
C PRO A 100 -85.80 36.77 -33.63
N ALA A 101 -86.85 36.06 -34.07
CA ALA A 101 -87.58 36.09 -35.34
C ALA A 101 -88.33 37.39 -35.73
N GLU A 102 -88.65 37.53 -37.03
CA GLU A 102 -89.96 38.08 -37.44
C GLU A 102 -90.47 37.55 -38.79
N SER A 103 -91.79 37.49 -38.93
CA SER A 103 -92.51 36.94 -40.09
C SER A 103 -92.76 37.96 -41.20
N ARG A 104 -92.77 37.53 -42.47
CA ARG A 104 -93.55 38.22 -43.53
C ARG A 104 -94.06 37.27 -44.60
N ARG A 105 -95.37 36.97 -44.54
CA ARG A 105 -96.14 36.65 -45.74
C ARG A 105 -96.35 37.95 -46.51
N THR A 106 -95.92 38.02 -47.76
CA THR A 106 -96.42 38.99 -48.73
C THR A 106 -96.81 38.27 -50.00
N GLY A 107 -98.11 38.12 -50.23
CA GLY A 107 -98.61 37.79 -51.56
C GLY A 107 -98.35 38.97 -52.49
N GLY A 108 -97.74 38.68 -53.64
CA GLY A 108 -97.50 39.65 -54.71
C GLY A 108 -97.81 38.96 -56.03
N VAL A 109 -99.08 38.99 -56.42
CA VAL A 109 -99.48 38.61 -57.78
C VAL A 109 -98.85 39.64 -58.70
N ASP A 110 -97.95 39.20 -59.58
CA ASP A 110 -97.73 39.97 -60.80
C ASP A 110 -97.66 39.10 -62.05
N ARG A 111 -98.27 39.64 -63.10
CA ARG A 111 -98.71 38.89 -64.28
C ARG A 111 -97.54 38.76 -65.24
N ARG A 112 -96.87 37.60 -65.27
CA ARG A 112 -96.16 37.20 -66.50
C ARG A 112 -97.18 36.74 -67.53
N GLY A 113 -97.78 37.73 -68.20
CA GLY A 113 -98.61 37.51 -69.37
C GLY A 113 -97.83 36.73 -70.40
N THR A 114 -98.47 35.71 -70.98
CA THR A 114 -97.94 34.98 -72.13
C THR A 114 -98.07 35.87 -73.37
N TYR A 115 -97.17 36.85 -73.48
CA TYR A 115 -96.96 37.58 -74.73
C TYR A 115 -96.56 36.55 -75.80
N LYS A 116 -97.49 36.17 -76.67
CA LYS A 116 -97.16 35.50 -77.93
C LYS A 116 -96.43 36.52 -78.79
N VAL A 117 -95.11 36.62 -78.60
CA VAL A 117 -94.23 37.32 -79.54
C VAL A 117 -94.16 36.47 -80.81
N THR A 118 -95.12 36.69 -81.71
CA THR A 118 -95.08 36.20 -83.09
C THR A 118 -94.19 37.14 -83.90
N SER A 119 -92.88 36.92 -83.83
CA SER A 119 -91.86 37.51 -84.71
C SER A 119 -90.61 36.63 -84.74
N PRO A 120 -89.73 36.76 -85.77
CA PRO A 120 -89.01 35.60 -86.32
C PRO A 120 -87.85 35.01 -85.49
N ASP A 121 -87.51 35.59 -84.33
CA ASP A 121 -86.23 35.34 -83.64
C ASP A 121 -86.29 34.24 -82.58
N GLY A 122 -87.34 33.41 -82.58
CA GLY A 122 -87.38 32.17 -81.80
C GLY A 122 -86.25 31.19 -82.16
N ALA A 123 -85.61 31.36 -83.33
CA ALA A 123 -84.38 30.66 -83.69
C ALA A 123 -83.15 31.21 -82.94
N GLU A 124 -83.04 32.53 -82.75
CA GLU A 124 -81.94 33.13 -81.98
C GLU A 124 -82.06 32.82 -80.49
N LEU A 125 -83.27 32.90 -79.92
CA LEU A 125 -83.46 32.55 -78.52
C LEU A 125 -83.09 31.08 -78.26
N ARG A 126 -83.46 30.14 -79.15
CA ARG A 126 -83.02 28.74 -79.07
C ARG A 126 -81.51 28.56 -79.24
N ARG A 127 -80.87 29.32 -80.14
CA ARG A 127 -79.39 29.33 -80.30
C ARG A 127 -78.69 29.84 -79.04
N LEU A 128 -79.20 30.91 -78.43
CA LEU A 128 -78.67 31.48 -77.19
C LEU A 128 -78.90 30.53 -76.01
N THR A 129 -80.07 29.92 -75.87
CA THR A 129 -80.33 28.90 -74.83
C THR A 129 -79.44 27.67 -75.01
N GLY A 130 -79.23 27.20 -76.25
CA GLY A 130 -78.27 26.14 -76.55
C GLY A 130 -76.83 26.52 -76.16
N ARG A 131 -76.38 27.72 -76.54
CA ARG A 131 -75.06 28.23 -76.18
C ARG A 131 -74.88 28.44 -74.67
N VAL A 132 -75.95 28.78 -73.95
CA VAL A 132 -75.95 28.80 -72.48
C VAL A 132 -75.86 27.39 -71.92
N SER A 133 -76.60 26.40 -72.44
CA SER A 133 -76.49 24.98 -72.03
C SER A 133 -75.07 24.47 -72.18
N GLU A 134 -74.46 24.65 -73.37
CA GLU A 134 -73.08 24.23 -73.62
C GLU A 134 -72.07 24.94 -72.71
N LEU A 135 -72.29 26.22 -72.37
CA LEU A 135 -71.42 26.94 -71.43
C LEU A 135 -71.61 26.40 -70.00
N THR A 136 -72.84 26.13 -69.56
CA THR A 136 -73.08 25.52 -68.24
C THR A 136 -72.56 24.09 -68.13
N GLU A 137 -72.56 23.33 -69.23
CA GLU A 137 -71.94 22.00 -69.30
C GLU A 137 -70.41 22.10 -69.20
N ARG A 138 -69.79 23.03 -69.95
CA ARG A 138 -68.34 23.32 -69.84
C ARG A 138 -67.94 23.83 -68.45
N ASP A 139 -68.75 24.70 -67.84
CA ASP A 139 -68.53 25.18 -66.48
C ASP A 139 -68.65 24.04 -65.45
N ALA A 140 -69.62 23.14 -65.62
CA ALA A 140 -69.76 21.96 -64.77
C ALA A 140 -68.61 20.95 -64.95
N GLU A 141 -68.10 20.77 -66.17
CA GLU A 141 -66.90 19.98 -66.45
C GLU A 141 -65.64 20.62 -65.84
N GLN A 142 -65.48 21.93 -65.95
CA GLN A 142 -64.39 22.67 -65.30
C GLN A 142 -64.47 22.57 -63.78
N GLN A 143 -65.66 22.72 -63.18
CA GLN A 143 -65.87 22.57 -61.73
C GLN A 143 -65.55 21.15 -61.25
N ARG A 144 -65.96 20.10 -61.99
CA ARG A 144 -65.55 18.72 -61.71
C ARG A 144 -64.03 18.57 -61.76
N ARG A 145 -63.39 19.11 -62.80
CA ARG A 145 -61.93 19.03 -62.96
C ARG A 145 -61.17 19.79 -61.87
N ILE A 146 -61.71 20.92 -61.41
CA ILE A 146 -61.18 21.66 -60.25
C ILE A 146 -61.28 20.81 -58.99
N GLY A 147 -62.44 20.20 -58.70
CA GLY A 147 -62.59 19.31 -57.53
C GLY A 147 -61.69 18.07 -57.57
N GLU A 148 -61.46 17.48 -58.74
CA GLU A 148 -60.46 16.42 -58.93
C GLU A 148 -59.03 16.89 -58.61
N LEU A 149 -58.66 18.09 -59.06
CA LEU A 149 -57.33 18.66 -58.78
C LEU A 149 -57.18 19.10 -57.32
N GLU A 150 -58.24 19.60 -56.69
CA GLU A 150 -58.26 19.97 -55.26
C GLU A 150 -58.12 18.74 -54.36
N THR A 151 -58.80 17.64 -54.68
CA THR A 151 -58.64 16.36 -53.94
C THR A 151 -57.26 15.74 -54.16
N GLN A 152 -56.69 15.82 -55.37
CA GLN A 152 -55.30 15.42 -55.63
C GLN A 152 -54.30 16.28 -54.84
N LEU A 153 -54.48 17.61 -54.82
CA LEU A 153 -53.64 18.51 -54.02
C LEU A 153 -53.79 18.27 -52.51
N HIS A 154 -54.99 17.93 -52.03
CA HIS A 154 -55.21 17.56 -50.64
C HIS A 154 -54.45 16.28 -50.26
N ASN A 155 -54.56 15.23 -51.08
CA ASN A 155 -53.83 13.97 -50.86
C ASN A 155 -52.32 14.19 -50.87
N GLN A 156 -51.79 14.92 -51.87
CA GLN A 156 -50.37 15.27 -51.96
C GLN A 156 -49.88 16.11 -50.76
N ARG A 157 -50.72 17.00 -50.22
CA ARG A 157 -50.38 17.76 -48.99
C ARG A 157 -50.30 16.83 -47.78
N ASN A 158 -51.26 15.92 -47.61
CA ASN A 158 -51.27 14.95 -46.52
C ASN A 158 -50.05 14.01 -46.60
N GLU A 159 -49.69 13.54 -47.80
CA GLU A 159 -48.48 12.75 -48.06
C GLU A 159 -47.21 13.53 -47.71
N LEU A 160 -47.10 14.80 -48.10
CA LEU A 160 -45.97 15.66 -47.74
C LEU A 160 -45.89 15.94 -46.23
N GLU A 161 -47.02 16.03 -45.54
CA GLU A 161 -47.08 16.18 -44.07
C GLU A 161 -46.65 14.90 -43.35
N GLN A 162 -47.07 13.73 -43.83
CA GLN A 162 -46.59 12.43 -43.34
C GLN A 162 -45.08 12.28 -43.54
N LEU A 163 -44.56 12.52 -44.76
CA LEU A 163 -43.13 12.45 -45.06
C LEU A 163 -42.31 13.44 -44.21
N ARG A 164 -42.86 14.63 -43.90
CA ARG A 164 -42.24 15.57 -42.94
C ARG A 164 -42.21 15.01 -41.52
N ALA A 165 -43.31 14.44 -41.04
CA ALA A 165 -43.38 13.82 -39.72
C ALA A 165 -42.38 12.65 -39.60
N ASP A 166 -42.33 11.77 -40.59
CA ASP A 166 -41.39 10.65 -40.66
C ASP A 166 -39.94 11.14 -40.69
N SER A 167 -39.63 12.19 -41.47
CA SER A 167 -38.29 12.80 -41.49
C SER A 167 -37.89 13.41 -40.13
N ALA A 168 -38.85 13.92 -39.36
CA ALA A 168 -38.60 14.43 -38.02
C ALA A 168 -38.40 13.29 -37.00
N GLN A 169 -39.14 12.19 -37.13
CA GLN A 169 -38.95 10.99 -36.33
C GLN A 169 -37.59 10.34 -36.61
N LEU A 170 -37.18 10.21 -37.87
CA LEU A 170 -35.88 9.69 -38.27
C LEU A 170 -34.74 10.52 -37.64
N ARG A 171 -34.76 11.85 -37.76
CA ARG A 171 -33.78 12.72 -37.09
C ARG A 171 -33.75 12.57 -35.57
N ALA A 172 -34.90 12.36 -34.94
CA ALA A 172 -34.98 12.12 -33.50
C ALA A 172 -34.40 10.74 -33.10
N LEU A 173 -34.52 9.73 -33.97
CA LEU A 173 -33.89 8.42 -33.78
C LEU A 173 -32.37 8.47 -34.04
N GLU A 174 -31.93 9.18 -35.08
CA GLU A 174 -30.51 9.45 -35.39
C GLU A 174 -29.83 10.14 -34.20
N ALA A 175 -30.41 11.22 -33.67
CA ALA A 175 -29.87 11.93 -32.51
C ALA A 175 -29.79 11.06 -31.24
N ARG A 176 -30.78 10.18 -31.02
CA ARG A 176 -30.75 9.20 -29.91
C ARG A 176 -29.67 8.14 -30.11
N LEU A 177 -29.47 7.68 -31.36
CA LEU A 177 -28.42 6.73 -31.70
C LEU A 177 -27.04 7.35 -31.48
N GLU A 178 -26.81 8.57 -31.97
CA GLU A 178 -25.58 9.33 -31.71
C GLU A 178 -25.31 9.50 -30.21
N GLU A 179 -26.32 9.86 -29.41
CA GLU A 179 -26.17 9.99 -27.96
C GLU A 179 -25.83 8.64 -27.31
N SER A 180 -26.46 7.55 -27.75
CA SER A 180 -26.16 6.21 -27.25
C SER A 180 -24.73 5.76 -27.61
N LEU A 181 -24.25 6.06 -28.82
CA LEU A 181 -22.88 5.77 -29.26
C LEU A 181 -21.86 6.56 -28.43
N ARG A 182 -22.05 7.86 -28.24
CA ARG A 182 -21.18 8.70 -27.37
C ARG A 182 -21.13 8.20 -25.93
N ARG A 183 -22.24 7.69 -25.41
CA ARG A 183 -22.30 7.06 -24.07
C ARG A 183 -21.51 5.74 -24.04
N CYS A 184 -21.66 4.88 -25.06
CA CYS A 184 -20.88 3.65 -25.20
C CYS A 184 -19.38 3.94 -25.27
N GLU A 185 -18.93 4.82 -26.18
CA GLU A 185 -17.53 5.24 -26.33
C GLU A 185 -16.93 5.72 -25.01
N LEU A 186 -17.65 6.57 -24.26
CA LEU A 186 -17.19 7.06 -22.95
C LEU A 186 -17.06 5.92 -21.94
N THR A 187 -18.01 4.97 -21.90
CA THR A 187 -17.92 3.81 -20.99
C THR A 187 -16.81 2.83 -21.38
N GLU A 188 -16.52 2.68 -22.68
CA GLU A 188 -15.39 1.86 -23.16
C GLU A 188 -14.04 2.48 -22.79
N GLN A 189 -13.89 3.80 -22.96
CA GLN A 189 -12.70 4.53 -22.50
C GLN A 189 -12.50 4.41 -20.99
N GLN A 190 -13.57 4.58 -20.21
CA GLN A 190 -13.52 4.38 -18.76
C GLN A 190 -13.12 2.94 -18.39
N LEU A 191 -13.69 1.94 -19.07
CA LEU A 191 -13.37 0.54 -18.84
C LEU A 191 -11.89 0.25 -19.16
N ALA A 192 -11.35 0.81 -20.25
CA ALA A 192 -9.94 0.68 -20.61
C ALA A 192 -9.02 1.27 -19.52
N CYS A 193 -9.25 2.50 -19.08
CA CYS A 193 -8.48 3.10 -17.99
C CYS A 193 -8.57 2.28 -16.69
N ARG A 194 -9.75 1.73 -16.35
CA ARG A 194 -9.91 0.85 -15.18
C ARG A 194 -9.19 -0.50 -15.33
N GLN A 195 -9.09 -1.03 -16.55
CA GLN A 195 -8.32 -2.25 -16.83
C GLN A 195 -6.82 -2.01 -16.66
N GLU A 196 -6.31 -0.84 -17.10
CA GLU A 196 -4.92 -0.43 -16.89
C GLU A 196 -4.61 -0.21 -15.39
N GLU A 197 -5.47 0.52 -14.67
CA GLU A 197 -5.38 0.66 -13.20
C GLU A 197 -5.33 -0.71 -12.50
N HIS A 198 -6.23 -1.63 -12.86
CA HIS A 198 -6.28 -2.97 -12.28
C HIS A 198 -5.05 -3.80 -12.65
N ALA A 199 -4.50 -3.65 -13.85
CA ALA A 199 -3.27 -4.32 -14.26
C ALA A 199 -2.06 -3.85 -13.44
N MET A 200 -1.93 -2.53 -13.20
CA MET A 200 -0.89 -1.97 -12.34
C MET A 200 -1.04 -2.46 -10.89
N LEU A 201 -2.23 -2.33 -10.30
CA LEU A 201 -2.49 -2.78 -8.93
C LEU A 201 -2.27 -4.28 -8.73
N LYS A 202 -2.49 -5.10 -9.77
CA LYS A 202 -2.18 -6.53 -9.74
C LYS A 202 -0.67 -6.78 -9.72
N LEU A 203 0.12 -6.05 -10.51
CA LEU A 203 1.59 -6.15 -10.48
C LEU A 203 2.15 -5.73 -9.11
N ASP A 204 1.63 -4.65 -8.52
CA ASP A 204 2.01 -4.21 -7.18
C ASP A 204 1.65 -5.24 -6.11
N LEU A 205 0.45 -5.85 -6.21
CA LEU A 205 0.02 -6.92 -5.31
C LEU A 205 0.92 -8.15 -5.42
N ASP A 206 1.25 -8.59 -6.64
CA ASP A 206 2.13 -9.74 -6.89
C ASP A 206 3.56 -9.46 -6.37
N ALA A 207 4.05 -8.22 -6.53
CA ALA A 207 5.33 -7.77 -5.99
C ALA A 207 5.37 -7.76 -4.44
N LEU A 208 4.34 -7.20 -3.80
CA LEU A 208 4.20 -7.20 -2.34
C LEU A 208 4.03 -8.61 -1.77
N GLN A 209 3.34 -9.51 -2.48
CA GLN A 209 3.25 -10.92 -2.10
C GLN A 209 4.63 -11.61 -2.17
N ALA A 210 5.41 -11.35 -3.22
CA ALA A 210 6.77 -11.88 -3.36
C ALA A 210 7.76 -11.30 -2.33
N GLU A 211 7.59 -10.06 -1.90
CA GLU A 211 8.35 -9.51 -0.77
C GLU A 211 7.93 -10.15 0.55
N ASN A 212 6.62 -10.35 0.76
CA ASN A 212 6.10 -10.94 1.99
C ASN A 212 6.53 -12.41 2.18
N THR A 213 6.64 -13.19 1.10
CA THR A 213 7.21 -14.55 1.16
C THR A 213 8.70 -14.53 1.47
N ARG A 214 9.49 -13.67 0.80
CA ARG A 214 10.93 -13.49 1.11
C ARG A 214 11.17 -13.12 2.57
N LEU A 215 10.40 -12.17 3.11
CA LEU A 215 10.51 -11.75 4.51
C LEU A 215 10.13 -12.87 5.50
N LYS A 216 9.17 -13.73 5.15
CA LYS A 216 8.83 -14.94 5.94
C LYS A 216 9.96 -15.97 5.90
N ASP A 217 10.57 -16.19 4.74
CA ASP A 217 11.70 -17.11 4.59
C ASP A 217 12.93 -16.61 5.36
N ASP A 218 13.23 -15.31 5.28
CA ASP A 218 14.28 -14.64 6.04
C ASP A 218 14.05 -14.75 7.55
N LEU A 219 12.82 -14.49 8.03
CA LEU A 219 12.45 -14.69 9.44
C LEU A 219 12.63 -16.15 9.87
N SER A 220 12.22 -17.12 9.03
CA SER A 220 12.43 -18.55 9.31
C SER A 220 13.91 -18.92 9.42
N ARG A 221 14.79 -18.23 8.68
CA ARG A 221 16.23 -18.44 8.69
C ARG A 221 16.85 -17.88 9.96
N VAL A 222 16.47 -16.66 10.37
CA VAL A 222 16.94 -16.05 11.62
C VAL A 222 16.51 -16.87 12.84
N LEU A 223 15.24 -17.32 12.90
CA LEU A 223 14.75 -18.15 14.01
C LEU A 223 15.50 -19.49 14.13
N ARG A 224 15.86 -20.12 12.99
CA ARG A 224 16.71 -21.32 13.00
C ARG A 224 18.13 -21.01 13.49
N GLN A 225 18.71 -19.89 13.06
CA GLN A 225 20.03 -19.45 13.54
C GLN A 225 20.01 -19.18 15.04
N GLU A 226 18.99 -18.50 15.59
CA GLU A 226 18.87 -18.27 17.04
C GLU A 226 18.73 -19.59 17.82
N ALA A 227 17.95 -20.56 17.33
CA ALA A 227 17.84 -21.88 17.95
C ALA A 227 19.18 -22.64 17.94
N GLU A 228 19.94 -22.60 16.83
CA GLU A 228 21.28 -23.15 16.76
C GLU A 228 22.26 -22.43 17.70
N HIS A 229 22.23 -21.09 17.75
CA HIS A 229 23.09 -20.30 18.63
C HIS A 229 22.80 -20.59 20.10
N SER A 230 21.52 -20.70 20.48
CA SER A 230 21.10 -21.12 21.82
C SER A 230 21.64 -22.51 22.16
N SER A 231 21.50 -23.49 21.26
CA SER A 231 22.08 -24.84 21.47
C SER A 231 23.61 -24.82 21.59
N ARG A 232 24.31 -23.96 20.82
CA ARG A 232 25.77 -23.79 20.94
C ARG A 232 26.17 -23.15 22.27
N LEU A 233 25.41 -22.18 22.80
CA LEU A 233 25.67 -21.55 24.09
C LEU A 233 25.52 -22.55 25.25
N VAL A 234 24.50 -23.41 25.23
CA VAL A 234 24.35 -24.49 26.23
C VAL A 234 25.56 -25.42 26.19
N ARG A 235 25.97 -25.90 25.01
CA ARG A 235 27.16 -26.77 24.86
C ARG A 235 28.45 -26.11 25.33
N LEU A 236 28.61 -24.79 25.12
CA LEU A 236 29.76 -24.05 25.62
C LEU A 236 29.75 -24.01 27.16
N SER A 237 28.60 -23.74 27.79
CA SER A 237 28.45 -23.79 29.25
C SER A 237 28.77 -25.18 29.83
N ASP A 238 28.34 -26.25 29.15
CA ASP A 238 28.65 -27.63 29.55
C ASP A 238 30.18 -27.90 29.46
N CYS A 239 30.81 -27.49 28.36
CA CYS A 239 32.26 -27.60 28.18
C CYS A 239 33.07 -26.76 29.18
N GLU A 240 32.61 -25.56 29.54
CA GLU A 240 33.24 -24.70 30.54
C GLU A 240 33.17 -25.35 31.94
N SER A 241 32.04 -25.96 32.29
CA SER A 241 31.86 -26.72 33.54
C SER A 241 32.83 -27.91 33.63
N GLU A 242 32.89 -28.75 32.59
CA GLU A 242 33.83 -29.89 32.55
C GLU A 242 35.29 -29.45 32.54
N LEU A 243 35.63 -28.35 31.85
CA LEU A 243 36.97 -27.79 31.88
C LEU A 243 37.36 -27.33 33.29
N GLY A 244 36.44 -26.66 34.01
CA GLY A 244 36.65 -26.29 35.41
C GLY A 244 36.86 -27.50 36.32
N ARG A 245 36.04 -28.55 36.15
CA ARG A 245 36.16 -29.82 36.89
C ARG A 245 37.52 -30.48 36.66
N LEU A 246 37.96 -30.59 35.39
CA LEU A 246 39.26 -31.17 35.02
C LEU A 246 40.45 -30.32 35.49
N GLN A 247 40.31 -28.99 35.56
CA GLN A 247 41.35 -28.10 36.10
C GLN A 247 41.55 -28.32 37.61
N GLU A 248 40.49 -28.43 38.40
CA GLU A 248 40.59 -28.70 39.84
C GLU A 248 41.08 -30.15 40.10
N GLU A 249 40.63 -31.14 39.32
CA GLU A 249 41.14 -32.51 39.38
C GLU A 249 42.66 -32.56 39.11
N ARG A 250 43.12 -31.89 38.04
CA ARG A 250 44.55 -31.75 37.73
C ARG A 250 45.33 -31.07 38.87
N ARG A 251 44.76 -30.04 39.50
CA ARG A 251 45.39 -29.32 40.62
C ARG A 251 45.56 -30.25 41.83
N LEU A 252 44.51 -30.96 42.23
CA LEU A 252 44.55 -31.91 43.34
C LEU A 252 45.57 -33.02 43.11
N LEU A 253 45.65 -33.55 41.89
CA LEU A 253 46.66 -34.54 41.48
C LEU A 253 48.09 -33.97 41.51
N ALA A 254 48.28 -32.73 41.06
CA ALA A 254 49.59 -32.06 41.11
C ALA A 254 50.07 -31.85 42.56
N ASP A 255 49.18 -31.40 43.45
CA ASP A 255 49.47 -31.24 44.87
C ASP A 255 49.77 -32.60 45.54
N ALA A 256 49.01 -33.65 45.22
CA ALA A 256 49.24 -35.00 45.74
C ALA A 256 50.60 -35.57 45.28
N LEU A 257 50.94 -35.40 44.00
CA LEU A 257 52.23 -35.81 43.44
C LEU A 257 53.39 -35.02 44.07
N GLN A 258 53.21 -33.73 44.35
CA GLN A 258 54.23 -32.94 45.04
C GLN A 258 54.44 -33.40 46.48
N ARG A 259 53.35 -33.74 47.21
CA ARG A 259 53.44 -34.34 48.56
C ARG A 259 54.18 -35.67 48.55
N GLU A 260 53.85 -36.58 47.62
CA GLU A 260 54.57 -37.85 47.45
C GLU A 260 56.06 -37.62 47.20
N ARG A 261 56.41 -36.72 46.27
CA ARG A 261 57.81 -36.39 45.94
C ARG A 261 58.56 -35.84 47.16
N THR A 262 57.93 -35.01 47.99
CA THR A 262 58.56 -34.51 49.22
C THR A 262 58.77 -35.62 50.25
N LEU A 263 57.78 -36.48 50.49
CA LEU A 263 57.88 -37.61 51.42
C LEU A 263 58.93 -38.62 50.94
N ARG A 264 58.96 -38.94 49.64
CA ARG A 264 59.94 -39.86 49.06
C ARG A 264 61.37 -39.35 49.19
N LYS A 265 61.61 -38.04 49.03
CA LYS A 265 62.90 -37.41 49.32
C LYS A 265 63.25 -37.53 50.81
N GLN A 266 62.30 -37.23 51.69
CA GLN A 266 62.50 -37.30 53.14
C GLN A 266 62.88 -38.71 53.60
N TYR A 267 62.10 -39.73 53.23
CA TYR A 267 62.38 -41.12 53.58
C TYR A 267 63.67 -41.66 52.96
N PHE A 268 64.03 -41.19 51.75
CA PHE A 268 65.32 -41.54 51.15
C PHE A 268 66.50 -40.99 51.98
N ASN A 269 66.44 -39.71 52.39
CA ASN A 269 67.48 -39.10 53.23
C ASN A 269 67.60 -39.83 54.58
N GLN A 270 66.48 -40.02 55.29
CA GLN A 270 66.44 -40.77 56.56
C GLN A 270 67.03 -42.18 56.44
N MET A 271 66.75 -42.89 55.34
CA MET A 271 67.32 -44.22 55.09
C MET A 271 68.84 -44.17 54.89
N GLU A 272 69.37 -43.20 54.15
CA GLU A 272 70.82 -43.09 53.91
C GLU A 272 71.58 -42.64 55.19
N GLU A 273 70.96 -41.81 56.02
CA GLU A 273 71.46 -41.44 57.36
C GLU A 273 71.52 -42.66 58.30
N LEU A 274 70.46 -43.47 58.35
CA LEU A 274 70.42 -44.70 59.16
C LEU A 274 71.46 -45.74 58.72
N LYS A 275 71.85 -45.75 57.44
CA LYS A 275 72.97 -46.57 56.93
C LYS A 275 74.35 -46.00 57.26
N GLY A 276 74.43 -44.76 57.79
CA GLY A 276 75.69 -44.08 58.06
C GLY A 276 76.44 -43.64 56.80
N ARG A 277 75.75 -43.39 55.68
CA ARG A 277 76.41 -42.90 54.45
C ARG A 277 76.96 -41.50 54.66
N ILE A 278 78.27 -41.35 54.56
CA ILE A 278 78.93 -40.04 54.54
C ILE A 278 78.54 -39.33 53.24
N ARG A 279 77.88 -38.17 53.35
CA ARG A 279 77.60 -37.28 52.21
C ARG A 279 78.79 -36.35 51.99
N VAL A 280 79.32 -36.30 50.77
CA VAL A 280 80.42 -35.41 50.39
C VAL A 280 79.93 -34.44 49.33
N PHE A 281 79.90 -33.15 49.69
CA PHE A 281 79.52 -32.06 48.81
C PHE A 281 80.74 -31.27 48.36
N CYS A 282 80.77 -30.86 47.09
CA CYS A 282 81.73 -29.89 46.60
C CYS A 282 81.03 -28.55 46.33
N ARG A 283 81.68 -27.43 46.67
CA ARG A 283 81.23 -26.09 46.31
C ARG A 283 82.37 -25.30 45.69
N LEU A 284 82.16 -24.80 44.48
CA LEU A 284 83.03 -23.83 43.84
C LEU A 284 82.72 -22.44 44.42
N ARG A 285 83.76 -21.77 44.93
CA ARG A 285 83.64 -20.38 45.39
C ARG A 285 83.78 -19.46 44.19
N PRO A 286 82.87 -18.48 43.98
CA PRO A 286 83.07 -17.43 43.00
C PRO A 286 84.42 -16.73 43.17
N LEU A 287 85.15 -16.57 42.07
CA LEU A 287 86.39 -15.79 42.09
C LEU A 287 86.10 -14.36 42.55
N SER A 288 86.98 -13.80 43.39
CA SER A 288 86.90 -12.39 43.77
C SER A 288 87.52 -11.50 42.67
N GLU A 289 87.23 -10.20 42.70
CA GLU A 289 87.83 -9.26 41.76
C GLU A 289 89.38 -9.27 41.70
N PRO A 290 90.13 -9.27 42.81
CA PRO A 290 91.60 -9.32 42.73
C PRO A 290 92.10 -10.64 42.13
N GLU A 291 91.42 -11.76 42.40
CA GLU A 291 91.80 -13.09 41.86
C GLU A 291 91.56 -13.16 40.34
N ARG A 292 90.47 -12.58 39.84
CA ARG A 292 90.25 -12.42 38.39
C ARG A 292 91.31 -11.56 37.72
N ARG A 293 91.84 -10.54 38.41
CA ARG A 293 92.91 -9.65 37.90
C ARG A 293 94.31 -10.29 37.92
N GLN A 294 94.52 -11.36 38.70
CA GLN A 294 95.82 -12.02 38.86
C GLN A 294 96.01 -13.28 38.00
N GLY A 295 95.06 -13.62 37.13
CA GLY A 295 95.18 -14.73 36.17
C GLY A 295 94.15 -15.86 36.31
N GLY A 296 93.22 -15.75 37.26
CA GLY A 296 92.16 -16.75 37.48
C GLY A 296 92.62 -17.99 38.26
N ALA A 297 91.66 -18.85 38.61
CA ALA A 297 91.94 -20.14 39.22
C ALA A 297 92.24 -21.22 38.18
N ALA A 298 92.63 -22.42 38.65
CA ALA A 298 92.82 -23.60 37.81
C ALA A 298 91.58 -23.88 36.92
N PRO A 299 91.75 -24.48 35.73
CA PRO A 299 90.63 -24.85 34.87
C PRO A 299 89.78 -25.92 35.56
N ILE A 300 88.62 -25.49 36.06
CA ILE A 300 87.62 -26.32 36.72
C ILE A 300 86.40 -26.37 35.81
N ASP A 301 85.89 -27.57 35.58
CA ASP A 301 84.71 -27.83 34.77
C ASP A 301 83.75 -28.77 35.52
N CYS A 302 82.45 -28.63 35.27
CA CYS A 302 81.39 -29.43 35.89
C CYS A 302 80.65 -30.19 34.79
N ALA A 303 81.06 -31.43 34.54
CA ALA A 303 80.45 -32.26 33.50
C ALA A 303 78.96 -32.57 33.79
N ASP A 304 78.62 -32.73 35.06
CA ASP A 304 77.24 -32.88 35.53
C ASP A 304 77.10 -32.35 36.99
N PRO A 305 75.88 -32.35 37.59
CA PRO A 305 75.67 -31.85 38.95
C PRO A 305 76.32 -32.68 40.09
N TYR A 306 77.06 -33.74 39.76
CA TYR A 306 77.65 -34.70 40.70
C TYR A 306 79.17 -34.85 40.50
N THR A 307 79.72 -34.35 39.39
CA THR A 307 81.07 -34.67 38.93
C THR A 307 81.87 -33.41 38.63
N LEU A 308 83.02 -33.27 39.29
CA LEU A 308 83.95 -32.15 39.13
C LEU A 308 85.22 -32.58 38.38
N CYS A 309 85.53 -31.87 37.31
CA CYS A 309 86.77 -31.99 36.56
C CYS A 309 87.73 -30.85 36.95
N VAL A 310 88.94 -31.19 37.39
CA VAL A 310 89.99 -30.20 37.70
C VAL A 310 91.21 -30.49 36.84
N GLY A 311 91.58 -29.55 35.98
CA GLY A 311 92.80 -29.60 35.18
C GLY A 311 94.01 -29.03 35.94
N GLY A 312 95.16 -29.67 35.78
CA GLY A 312 96.45 -29.17 36.26
C GLY A 312 97.61 -29.83 35.52
N ASP A 313 98.85 -29.53 35.94
CA ASP A 313 100.09 -29.89 35.22
C ASP A 313 100.33 -31.39 34.99
N LYS A 314 99.52 -32.26 35.63
CA LYS A 314 99.57 -33.73 35.50
C LYS A 314 98.35 -34.32 34.79
N GLY A 315 97.59 -33.50 34.08
CA GLY A 315 96.35 -33.87 33.38
C GLY A 315 95.07 -33.55 34.16
N GLN A 316 93.93 -33.80 33.52
CA GLN A 316 92.59 -33.61 34.10
C GLN A 316 92.26 -34.73 35.09
N ARG A 317 91.70 -34.37 36.24
CA ARG A 317 91.22 -35.30 37.28
C ARG A 317 89.73 -35.12 37.49
N GLU A 318 89.03 -36.24 37.53
CA GLU A 318 87.58 -36.31 37.77
C GLU A 318 87.32 -36.73 39.23
N PHE A 319 86.40 -36.06 39.90
CA PHE A 319 85.99 -36.32 41.28
C PHE A 319 84.47 -36.36 41.36
N GLN A 320 83.92 -37.47 41.85
CA GLN A 320 82.47 -37.66 42.02
C GLN A 320 82.05 -37.38 43.46
N PHE A 321 80.91 -36.70 43.61
CA PHE A 321 80.36 -36.15 44.85
C PHE A 321 78.84 -36.36 44.90
N ASP A 322 78.23 -36.29 46.08
CA ASP A 322 76.77 -36.36 46.21
C ASP A 322 76.07 -35.10 45.64
N ARG A 323 76.77 -33.97 45.59
CA ARG A 323 76.42 -32.79 44.78
C ARG A 323 77.64 -31.90 44.55
N VAL A 324 77.73 -31.30 43.37
CA VAL A 324 78.64 -30.21 43.03
C VAL A 324 77.84 -28.92 42.86
N PHE A 325 78.17 -27.90 43.66
CA PHE A 325 77.59 -26.57 43.56
C PHE A 325 78.53 -25.64 42.80
N THR A 326 78.07 -25.10 41.66
CA THR A 326 78.81 -24.12 40.86
C THR A 326 78.83 -22.73 41.51
N GLU A 327 79.66 -21.82 40.98
CA GLU A 327 79.79 -20.44 41.46
C GLU A 327 78.43 -19.70 41.54
N ASP A 328 77.51 -19.95 40.60
CA ASP A 328 76.17 -19.34 40.55
C ASP A 328 75.18 -19.87 41.61
N THR A 329 75.56 -20.88 42.40
CA THR A 329 74.64 -21.47 43.38
C THR A 329 74.51 -20.58 44.61
N SER A 330 73.32 -20.00 44.79
CA SER A 330 72.98 -19.18 45.95
C SER A 330 73.12 -19.96 47.28
N GLN A 331 73.54 -19.25 48.33
CA GLN A 331 73.72 -19.82 49.67
C GLN A 331 72.46 -20.55 50.17
N GLN A 332 71.28 -20.02 49.84
CA GLN A 332 70.01 -20.60 50.26
C GLN A 332 69.74 -21.96 49.61
N ARG A 333 69.97 -22.12 48.30
CA ARG A 333 69.84 -23.43 47.63
C ARG A 333 70.85 -24.47 48.14
N ILE A 334 72.04 -24.04 48.56
CA ILE A 334 73.01 -24.93 49.19
C ILE A 334 72.50 -25.37 50.57
N PHE A 335 71.93 -24.44 51.34
CA PHE A 335 71.32 -24.75 52.63
C PHE A 335 70.14 -25.72 52.48
N ASP A 336 69.22 -25.47 51.54
CA ASP A 336 68.05 -26.33 51.29
C ASP A 336 68.40 -27.79 50.89
N GLU A 337 69.59 -28.03 50.32
CA GLU A 337 70.04 -29.36 49.86
C GLU A 337 70.90 -30.10 50.91
N VAL A 338 71.47 -29.34 51.86
CA VAL A 338 72.27 -29.83 53.00
C VAL A 338 71.42 -30.00 54.25
N GLU A 339 70.38 -29.18 54.45
CA GLU A 339 69.43 -29.26 55.56
C GLU A 339 68.59 -30.54 55.44
N VAL A 340 68.88 -31.48 56.34
CA VAL A 340 68.04 -32.65 56.60
C VAL A 340 66.78 -32.20 57.36
N ARG A 341 65.61 -32.74 56.96
CA ARG A 341 64.32 -32.57 57.65
C ARG A 341 63.74 -33.90 58.14
#